data_AF-A0A834YSK5-F1
#
_entry.id   AF-A0A834YSK5-F1
#
_cell.length_a   1.000
_cell.length_b   1.000
_cell.length_c   1.000
_cell.angle_alpha   90.00
_cell.angle_beta   90.00
_cell.angle_gamma   90.00
#
_symmetry.space_group_name_H-M   'P 1'
#
loop_
_entity.id
_entity.type
_entity.pdbx_description
1 polymer ?
#
loop_
_entity_poly.entity_id
_entity_poly.type
_entity_poly.pdbx_seq_one_letter_code
_entity_poly.pdbx_strand_id
1 'polypeptide(L)'
;MAVVHTISKKLLCPYYAIREPRWSIDEDCVGAIDGSYIPTMVKIEDQPRYHTRKRRIAQNVMAAVGFDMKFTYVLAGWEGFARDPKVLRATIRDAPTKLLIPVGNPIAF
;
A
#
# COMPACT_ATOMS: atom_id res chain seq x y z
N MET A 1 15.71 -7.93 14.53
CA MET A 1 15.83 -8.35 13.11
C MET A 1 14.47 -8.84 12.62
N ALA A 2 13.66 -7.95 12.06
CA ALA A 2 12.43 -8.37 11.39
C ALA A 2 12.82 -8.76 9.96
N VAL A 3 12.89 -10.08 9.72
CA VAL A 3 12.96 -10.62 8.36
C VAL A 3 11.60 -10.33 7.71
N VAL A 4 11.48 -9.16 7.07
CA VAL A 4 10.35 -8.81 6.21
C VAL A 4 10.53 -9.60 4.91
N HIS A 5 10.21 -10.90 4.96
CA HIS A 5 10.25 -11.78 3.78
C HIS A 5 9.04 -11.58 2.85
N THR A 6 8.45 -10.38 2.83
CA THR A 6 7.46 -10.00 1.83
C THR A 6 7.50 -8.49 1.64
N ILE A 7 8.68 -7.95 1.34
CA ILE A 7 8.72 -6.79 0.44
C ILE A 7 8.20 -7.35 -0.88
N SER A 8 6.90 -7.13 -1.14
CA SER A 8 6.31 -7.41 -2.45
C SER A 8 7.28 -6.90 -3.49
N LYS A 9 7.64 -7.73 -4.47
CA LYS A 9 8.60 -7.41 -5.55
C LYS A 9 8.23 -6.14 -6.35
N LYS A 10 7.13 -5.45 -6.00
CA LYS A 10 6.67 -4.18 -6.56
C LYS A 10 7.20 -2.92 -5.86
N LEU A 11 7.70 -3.01 -4.62
CA LEU A 11 8.38 -1.86 -3.96
C LEU A 11 9.72 -1.49 -4.61
N LEU A 12 10.15 -2.30 -5.57
CA LEU A 12 11.38 -2.14 -6.34
C LEU A 12 11.22 -1.17 -7.53
N CYS A 13 10.00 -0.80 -7.91
CA CYS A 13 9.76 -0.02 -9.11
C CYS A 13 10.35 1.42 -9.07
N PRO A 14 10.30 2.18 -7.96
CA PRO A 14 10.93 3.50 -7.92
C PRO A 14 12.47 3.41 -7.86
N TYR A 15 13.00 2.51 -7.04
CA TYR A 15 14.45 2.39 -6.83
C TYR A 15 15.21 1.89 -8.08
N TYR A 16 14.63 0.98 -8.86
CA TYR A 16 15.25 0.51 -10.11
C TYR A 16 15.02 1.46 -11.29
N ALA A 17 13.87 2.13 -11.39
CA ALA A 17 13.62 3.07 -12.50
C ALA A 17 14.58 4.29 -12.46
N ILE A 18 15.00 4.72 -11.27
CA ILE A 18 16.04 5.78 -11.12
C ILE A 18 17.43 5.30 -11.60
N ARG A 19 17.71 3.99 -11.57
CA ARG A 19 19.04 3.42 -11.90
C ARG A 19 19.11 2.73 -13.25
N GLU A 20 17.98 2.34 -13.83
CA GLU A 20 17.89 1.68 -15.14
C GLU A 20 17.06 2.53 -16.12
N PRO A 21 17.71 3.25 -17.06
CA PRO A 21 17.04 4.19 -17.98
C PRO A 21 16.10 3.54 -19.01
N ARG A 22 15.83 2.23 -18.91
CA ARG A 22 14.85 1.52 -19.75
C ARG A 22 13.41 1.73 -19.30
N TRP A 23 13.19 2.14 -18.05
CA TRP A 23 11.86 2.44 -17.52
C TRP A 23 11.77 3.95 -17.34
N SER A 24 11.22 4.66 -18.34
CA SER A 24 10.90 6.08 -18.19
C SER A 24 9.77 6.21 -17.18
N ILE A 25 10.06 6.86 -16.06
CA ILE A 25 9.01 7.38 -15.17
C ILE A 25 8.33 8.50 -15.95
N ASP A 26 7.01 8.42 -16.11
CA ASP A 26 6.23 9.51 -16.70
C ASP A 26 6.46 10.79 -15.90
N GLU A 27 6.57 11.95 -16.57
CA GLU A 27 6.81 13.24 -15.92
C GLU A 27 5.71 13.59 -14.88
N ASP A 28 4.54 12.95 -14.98
CA ASP A 28 3.39 13.10 -14.08
C ASP A 28 3.40 12.16 -12.86
N CYS A 29 4.34 11.22 -12.76
CA CYS A 29 4.42 10.34 -11.60
C CYS A 29 4.94 11.11 -10.39
N VAL A 30 4.29 10.94 -9.23
CA VAL A 30 4.68 11.60 -7.96
C VAL A 30 5.21 10.62 -6.91
N GLY A 31 5.14 9.32 -7.18
CA GLY A 31 5.46 8.27 -6.22
C GLY A 31 4.80 6.93 -6.53
N ALA A 32 4.75 6.03 -5.53
CA ALA A 32 4.09 4.73 -5.64
C ALA A 32 3.06 4.53 -4.52
N ILE A 33 2.01 3.76 -4.81
CA ILE A 33 0.98 3.36 -3.85
C ILE A 33 0.84 1.83 -3.92
N ASP A 34 0.88 1.14 -2.79
CA ASP A 34 0.67 -0.31 -2.73
C ASP A 34 -0.02 -0.75 -1.43
N GLY A 35 -0.74 -1.86 -1.51
CA GLY A 35 -1.33 -2.56 -0.37
C GLY A 35 -0.36 -3.60 0.18
N SER A 36 -0.17 -3.62 1.50
CA SER A 36 0.72 -4.57 2.18
C SER A 36 0.04 -5.22 3.38
N TYR A 37 0.20 -6.53 3.52
CA TYR A 37 -0.35 -7.29 4.65
C TYR A 37 0.65 -7.31 5.81
N ILE A 38 0.33 -6.60 6.87
CA ILE A 38 1.16 -6.51 8.08
C ILE A 38 0.54 -7.36 9.19
N PRO A 39 1.31 -8.27 9.84
CA PRO A 39 0.82 -9.00 11.00
C PRO A 39 0.22 -8.08 12.04
N THR A 40 -0.92 -8.46 12.61
CA THR A 40 -1.61 -7.66 13.63
C THR A 40 -2.09 -8.53 14.77
N MET A 41 -2.31 -7.92 15.93
CA MET A 41 -2.91 -8.57 17.08
C MET A 41 -4.26 -7.90 17.35
N VAL A 42 -5.32 -8.70 17.32
CA VAL A 42 -6.69 -8.26 17.56
C VAL A 42 -7.38 -9.23 18.52
N LYS A 43 -8.47 -8.78 19.14
CA LYS A 43 -9.30 -9.62 20.01
C LYS A 43 -9.80 -10.84 19.23
N ILE A 44 -10.01 -11.96 19.93
CA ILE A 44 -10.47 -13.22 19.32
C ILE A 44 -11.75 -13.01 18.52
N GLU A 45 -12.66 -12.18 19.02
CA GLU A 45 -13.93 -11.82 18.37
C GLU A 45 -13.74 -11.13 17.00
N ASP A 46 -12.63 -10.39 16.83
CA ASP A 46 -12.31 -9.64 15.62
C ASP A 46 -11.41 -10.42 14.66
N GLN A 47 -10.69 -11.45 15.13
CA GLN A 47 -9.77 -12.26 14.32
C GLN A 47 -10.36 -12.77 12.99
N PRO A 48 -11.64 -13.22 12.92
CA PRO A 48 -12.25 -13.63 11.66
C PRO A 48 -12.11 -12.60 10.52
N ARG A 49 -12.15 -11.30 10.85
CA ARG A 49 -12.04 -10.20 9.88
C ARG A 49 -10.59 -9.96 9.45
N TYR A 50 -9.63 -10.24 10.31
CA TYR A 50 -8.19 -10.03 10.07
C TYR A 50 -7.48 -11.28 9.58
N HIS A 51 -8.19 -12.37 9.32
CA HIS A 51 -7.59 -13.50 8.65
C HIS A 51 -7.17 -13.13 7.23
N THR A 52 -6.06 -13.73 6.80
CA THR A 52 -5.59 -13.68 5.42
C THR A 52 -5.82 -15.03 4.75
N ARG A 53 -5.71 -15.08 3.41
CA ARG A 53 -5.73 -16.34 2.64
C ARG A 53 -4.70 -17.36 3.15
N LYS A 54 -3.59 -16.90 3.73
CA LYS A 54 -2.52 -17.74 4.30
C LYS A 54 -2.78 -18.15 5.75
N ARG A 55 -4.02 -18.00 6.25
CA ARG A 55 -4.45 -18.31 7.63
C ARG A 55 -3.65 -17.57 8.72
N ARG A 56 -3.07 -16.42 8.39
CA ARG A 56 -2.41 -15.53 9.35
C ARG A 56 -3.35 -14.39 9.74
N ILE A 57 -3.20 -13.88 10.97
CA ILE A 57 -3.85 -12.64 11.41
C ILE A 57 -3.00 -11.46 10.93
N ALA A 58 -3.53 -10.68 10.00
CA ALA A 58 -2.86 -9.50 9.45
C ALA A 58 -3.90 -8.45 9.04
N GLN A 59 -3.46 -7.19 9.00
CA GLN A 59 -4.22 -6.08 8.46
C GLN A 59 -3.68 -5.70 7.08
N ASN A 60 -4.55 -5.25 6.19
CA ASN A 60 -4.13 -4.60 4.96
C ASN A 60 -3.76 -3.14 5.29
N VAL A 61 -2.58 -2.71 4.86
CA VAL A 61 -2.08 -1.35 5.00
C VAL A 61 -1.83 -0.78 3.62
N MET A 62 -2.50 0.32 3.30
CA MET A 62 -2.25 1.07 2.08
C MET A 62 -1.21 2.15 2.36
N ALA A 63 -0.11 2.15 1.64
CA ALA A 63 0.95 3.13 1.82
C ALA A 63 1.26 3.83 0.49
N ALA A 64 1.46 5.15 0.56
CA ALA A 64 2.01 5.94 -0.52
C ALA A 64 3.44 6.38 -0.17
N VAL A 65 4.34 6.31 -1.14
CA VAL A 65 5.75 6.66 -1.01
C VAL A 65 6.14 7.65 -2.11
N GLY A 66 6.86 8.71 -1.74
CA GLY A 66 7.42 9.67 -2.69
C GLY A 66 8.73 9.17 -3.33
N PHE A 67 9.29 9.95 -4.25
CA PHE A 67 10.59 9.63 -4.89
C PHE A 67 11.77 9.66 -3.93
N ASP A 68 11.66 10.37 -2.81
CA ASP A 68 12.65 10.36 -1.73
C ASP A 68 12.57 9.08 -0.87
N MET A 69 11.75 8.10 -1.29
CA MET A 69 11.50 6.83 -0.62
C MET A 69 10.91 6.97 0.78
N LYS A 70 10.34 8.14 1.12
CA LYS A 70 9.63 8.34 2.39
C LYS A 70 8.14 8.12 2.20
N PHE A 71 7.52 7.50 3.21
CA PHE A 71 6.07 7.38 3.26
C PHE A 71 5.45 8.77 3.39
N THR A 72 4.64 9.13 2.40
CA THR A 72 3.85 10.37 2.41
C THR A 72 2.46 10.11 2.99
N TYR A 73 2.02 8.85 3.00
CA TYR A 73 0.73 8.44 3.54
C TYR A 73 0.73 6.97 3.96
N VAL A 74 0.04 6.65 5.05
CA VAL A 74 -0.22 5.28 5.51
C VAL A 74 -1.65 5.18 6.06
N LEU A 75 -2.45 4.27 5.52
CA LEU A 75 -3.74 3.86 6.08
C LEU A 75 -3.66 2.42 6.58
N ALA A 76 -3.83 2.24 7.88
CA ALA A 76 -3.85 0.94 8.53
C ALA A 76 -5.26 0.57 9.02
N GLY A 77 -5.40 -0.62 9.58
CA GLY A 77 -6.62 -1.08 10.25
C GLY A 77 -7.59 -1.87 9.36
N TRP A 78 -7.28 -2.07 8.08
CA TRP A 78 -8.15 -2.80 7.17
C TRP A 78 -8.08 -4.31 7.36
N GLU A 79 -9.21 -4.96 7.15
CA GLU A 79 -9.39 -6.40 7.21
C GLU A 79 -8.38 -7.15 6.30
N GLY A 80 -7.89 -8.29 6.77
CA GLY A 80 -6.87 -9.09 6.08
C GLY A 80 -7.35 -9.74 4.77
N PHE A 81 -8.66 -9.72 4.50
CA PHE A 81 -9.28 -10.14 3.25
C PHE A 81 -9.75 -8.97 2.37
N ALA A 82 -9.58 -7.72 2.81
CA ALA A 82 -9.98 -6.58 2.02
C ALA A 82 -9.16 -6.50 0.73
N ARG A 83 -9.87 -6.50 -0.42
CA ARG A 83 -9.26 -6.35 -1.74
C ARG A 83 -8.64 -4.96 -1.89
N ASP A 84 -7.48 -4.86 -2.52
CA ASP A 84 -6.74 -3.60 -2.67
C ASP A 84 -7.58 -2.45 -3.29
N PRO A 85 -8.45 -2.67 -4.30
CA PRO A 85 -9.32 -1.60 -4.80
C PRO A 85 -10.30 -1.05 -3.76
N LYS A 86 -10.74 -1.88 -2.79
CA LYS A 86 -11.63 -1.45 -1.70
C LYS A 86 -10.87 -0.57 -0.72
N VAL A 87 -9.68 -1.00 -0.31
CA VAL A 87 -8.81 -0.27 0.63
C VAL A 87 -8.35 1.05 0.02
N LEU A 88 -8.03 1.05 -1.27
CA LEU A 88 -7.67 2.24 -2.02
C LEU A 88 -8.84 3.23 -2.11
N ARG A 89 -10.05 2.78 -2.46
CA ARG A 89 -11.23 3.67 -2.49
C ARG A 89 -11.44 4.36 -1.16
N ALA A 90 -11.33 3.60 -0.06
CA ALA A 90 -11.42 4.19 1.25
C ALA A 90 -10.28 5.18 1.55
N THR A 91 -9.06 4.86 1.12
CA THR A 91 -7.90 5.77 1.22
C THR A 91 -8.15 7.12 0.56
N ILE A 92 -8.81 7.14 -0.59
CA ILE A 92 -9.03 8.37 -1.37
C ILE A 92 -10.31 9.10 -0.95
N ARG A 93 -11.36 8.37 -0.53
CA ARG A 93 -12.71 8.94 -0.37
C ARG A 93 -13.23 8.97 1.06
N ASP A 94 -12.98 7.92 1.83
CA ASP A 94 -13.72 7.62 3.06
C ASP A 94 -12.87 7.80 4.32
N ALA A 95 -11.55 7.77 4.20
CA ALA A 95 -10.64 7.92 5.33
C ALA A 95 -10.77 9.31 5.98
N PRO A 96 -10.63 9.41 7.32
CA PRO A 96 -10.63 10.71 8.01
C PRO A 96 -9.58 11.66 7.45
N THR A 97 -8.39 11.12 7.15
CA THR A 97 -7.33 11.80 6.40
C THR A 97 -7.26 11.16 5.03
N LYS A 98 -7.76 11.84 4.00
CA LYS A 98 -7.77 11.30 2.64
C LYS A 98 -6.38 11.43 2.02
N LEU A 99 -5.96 10.43 1.27
CA LEU A 99 -4.83 10.58 0.37
C LEU A 99 -5.21 11.57 -0.73
N LEU A 100 -4.58 12.73 -0.71
CA LEU A 100 -4.72 13.73 -1.75
C LEU A 100 -3.82 13.33 -2.92
N ILE A 101 -4.44 12.98 -4.04
CA ILE A 101 -3.74 12.72 -5.29
C ILE A 101 -3.66 14.06 -6.03
N PRO A 102 -2.45 14.56 -6.36
CA PRO A 102 -2.29 15.75 -7.19
C PRO A 102 -3.10 15.59 -8.49
N VAL A 103 -3.77 16.66 -8.92
CA VAL A 103 -4.59 16.61 -10.13
C VAL A 103 -3.68 16.36 -11.32
N GLY A 104 -3.81 15.18 -11.92
CA GLY A 104 -3.05 14.69 -13.06
C GLY A 104 -3.83 13.58 -13.77
N ASN A 105 -3.19 12.89 -14.72
CA ASN A 105 -3.83 11.79 -15.44
C ASN A 105 -4.43 10.74 -14.47
N PRO A 106 -5.63 10.21 -14.75
CA PRO A 106 -6.31 9.29 -13.83
C PRO A 106 -5.46 8.07 -13.52
N ILE A 107 -5.40 7.67 -12.24
CA ILE A 107 -4.66 6.47 -11.81
C ILE A 107 -5.29 5.24 -12.47
N ALA A 108 -4.57 4.64 -13.42
CA ALA A 108 -4.92 3.35 -13.99
C ALA A 108 -4.38 2.23 -13.09
N PHE A 109 -5.21 1.21 -12.80
CA PHE A 109 -4.86 -0.01 -12.07
C PHE A 109 -4.83 -1.21 -12.98
#